data_AF-A0A6N7PNZ5-F1
#
_entry.id   AF-A0A6N7PNZ5-F1
#
_cell.length_a   1.000
_cell.length_b   1.000
_cell.length_c   1.000
_cell.angle_alpha   90.00
_cell.angle_beta   90.00
_cell.angle_gamma   90.00
#
_symmetry.space_group_name_H-M   'P 1'
#
loop_
_entity.id
_entity.type
_entity.pdbx_description
1 polymer ?
#
loop_
_entity_poly.entity_id
_entity_poly.type
_entity_poly.pdbx_seq_one_letter_code
_entity_poly.pdbx_strand_id
1 'polypeptide(L)'
;MRTEVRILVRSDRMPGGPRALLGSVGCGPDVVQVREDAIFTIVTLDERDERLPRLVQLLTERGISWLEGRHDRFTDDELEAAPLLIMSYDVNARVFGGPRVGTTYDMSEACERCGAGARQTSAMIIDGEDLHKLEGRRAATTPYDDVLVDEKLAAVLAASGATGLSFRGVFAAFEKRGHIQLPWRQLCATHTMPPMSPRSTGIVPDDLCSCRRSGFDTPSEIPTRLVYRAADFTEIRDVNVTWEWFGDTHYEGDVGDALFAYPRFLVTPKVRCIFLDAGVTGFDWLPIRVVED
;
A
#
# COMPACT_ATOMS: atom_id res chain seq x y z
N MET A 1 -12.95 14.75 5.27
CA MET A 1 -12.39 13.45 5.68
C MET A 1 -13.41 12.71 6.51
N ARG A 2 -13.63 11.45 6.19
CA ARG A 2 -14.57 10.57 6.89
C ARG A 2 -13.89 9.23 7.16
N THR A 3 -13.94 8.71 8.38
CA THR A 3 -13.41 7.37 8.68
C THR A 3 -14.50 6.32 8.41
N GLU A 4 -14.22 5.36 7.54
CA GLU A 4 -15.04 4.16 7.37
C GLU A 4 -14.51 3.03 8.25
N VAL A 5 -15.41 2.33 8.93
CA VAL A 5 -15.12 1.12 9.71
C VAL A 5 -15.69 -0.08 8.96
N ARG A 6 -14.82 -1.03 8.64
CA ARG A 6 -15.13 -2.31 8.00
C ARG A 6 -15.05 -3.41 9.02
N ILE A 7 -16.19 -4.04 9.28
CA ILE A 7 -16.31 -5.20 10.16
C ILE A 7 -16.46 -6.44 9.29
N LEU A 8 -15.50 -7.37 9.40
CA LEU A 8 -15.52 -8.64 8.69
C LEU A 8 -15.84 -9.74 9.69
N VAL A 9 -16.97 -10.41 9.47
CA VAL A 9 -17.42 -11.51 10.31
C VAL A 9 -17.54 -12.75 9.45
N ARG A 10 -17.06 -13.89 9.93
CA ARG A 10 -17.23 -15.14 9.20
C ARG A 10 -18.71 -15.49 9.06
N SER A 11 -19.17 -15.70 7.83
CA SER A 11 -20.58 -15.92 7.50
C SER A 11 -21.16 -17.16 8.20
N ASP A 12 -20.34 -18.20 8.38
CA ASP A 12 -20.69 -19.46 9.07
C ASP A 12 -20.85 -19.33 10.59
N ARG A 13 -20.42 -18.20 11.18
CA ARG A 13 -20.54 -17.90 12.60
C ARG A 13 -21.77 -17.06 12.95
N MET A 14 -22.59 -16.68 11.97
CA MET A 14 -23.81 -15.88 12.19
C MET A 14 -25.06 -16.76 12.32
N PRO A 15 -25.66 -16.92 13.53
CA PRO A 15 -26.86 -17.72 13.72
C PRO A 15 -28.05 -17.16 12.92
N GLY A 16 -28.75 -18.01 12.17
CA GLY A 16 -29.85 -17.58 11.28
C GLY A 16 -29.39 -16.84 10.02
N GLY A 17 -28.08 -16.76 9.79
CA GLY A 17 -27.46 -16.12 8.64
C GLY A 17 -27.31 -14.59 8.78
N PRO A 18 -26.56 -13.96 7.87
CA PRO A 18 -26.21 -12.54 7.97
C PRO A 18 -27.41 -11.60 8.02
N ARG A 19 -28.44 -11.83 7.19
CA ARG A 19 -29.62 -10.96 7.14
C ARG A 19 -30.39 -10.95 8.47
N ALA A 20 -30.53 -12.10 9.12
CA ALA A 20 -31.26 -12.20 10.38
C ALA A 20 -30.51 -11.50 11.51
N LEU A 21 -29.20 -11.75 11.63
CA LEU A 21 -28.37 -11.17 12.68
C LEU A 21 -28.22 -9.65 12.50
N LEU A 22 -27.76 -9.21 11.31
CA LEU A 22 -27.44 -7.81 11.04
C LEU A 22 -28.69 -6.93 10.94
N GLY A 23 -29.82 -7.48 10.48
CA GLY A 23 -31.10 -6.78 10.45
C GLY A 23 -31.56 -6.32 11.83
N SER A 24 -31.22 -7.05 12.90
CA SER A 24 -31.60 -6.69 14.27
C SER A 24 -30.93 -5.41 14.79
N VAL A 25 -29.81 -4.99 14.20
CA VAL A 25 -29.09 -3.74 14.51
C VAL A 25 -29.22 -2.70 13.41
N GLY A 26 -30.14 -2.90 12.45
CA GLY A 26 -30.38 -1.96 11.35
C GLY A 26 -29.29 -1.93 10.28
N CYS A 27 -28.41 -2.94 10.24
CA CYS A 27 -27.43 -3.09 9.17
C CYS A 27 -28.08 -3.84 8.00
N GLY A 28 -28.52 -3.10 6.99
CA GLY A 28 -29.20 -3.61 5.80
C GLY A 28 -28.29 -3.66 4.56
N PRO A 29 -28.87 -3.89 3.38
CA PRO A 29 -28.13 -3.93 2.10
C PRO A 29 -27.39 -2.64 1.75
N ASP A 30 -27.68 -1.53 2.42
CA ASP A 30 -27.01 -0.24 2.28
C ASP A 30 -25.56 -0.26 2.81
N VAL A 31 -25.28 -1.12 3.80
CA VAL A 31 -23.97 -1.20 4.47
C VAL A 31 -23.38 -2.61 4.50
N VAL A 32 -24.19 -3.63 4.19
CA VAL A 32 -23.78 -5.03 4.22
C VAL A 32 -23.48 -5.54 2.81
N GLN A 33 -22.28 -6.04 2.60
CA GLN A 33 -21.89 -6.79 1.41
C GLN A 33 -21.75 -8.27 1.79
N VAL A 34 -22.69 -9.08 1.29
CA VAL A 34 -22.63 -10.55 1.32
C VAL A 34 -22.27 -11.00 -0.07
N ARG A 35 -21.07 -11.54 -0.29
CA ARG A 35 -20.77 -12.21 -1.56
C ARG A 35 -21.16 -13.68 -1.43
N GLU A 36 -21.75 -14.25 -2.46
CA GLU A 36 -22.27 -15.63 -2.45
C GLU A 36 -21.16 -16.68 -2.22
N ASP A 37 -19.91 -16.32 -2.52
CA ASP A 37 -18.69 -17.11 -2.35
C ASP A 37 -17.84 -16.69 -1.14
N ALA A 38 -18.22 -15.63 -0.42
CA ALA A 38 -17.37 -15.08 0.63
C ALA A 38 -17.51 -15.81 1.96
N ILE A 39 -16.36 -16.26 2.46
CA ILE A 39 -16.15 -16.72 3.84
C ILE A 39 -16.59 -15.64 4.86
N PHE A 40 -16.54 -14.37 4.46
CA PHE A 40 -16.84 -13.22 5.30
C PHE A 40 -18.05 -12.44 4.80
N THR A 41 -18.88 -12.01 5.74
CA THR A 41 -19.81 -10.90 5.56
C THR A 41 -19.08 -9.62 5.95
N ILE A 42 -19.14 -8.62 5.06
CA ILE A 42 -18.48 -7.33 5.27
C ILE A 42 -19.56 -6.28 5.58
N VAL A 43 -19.41 -5.57 6.70
CA VAL A 43 -20.24 -4.42 7.05
C VAL A 43 -19.37 -3.18 7.00
N THR A 44 -19.73 -2.19 6.18
CA THR A 44 -19.01 -0.91 6.08
C THR A 44 -19.89 0.21 6.63
N LEU A 45 -19.43 0.87 7.69
CA LEU A 45 -20.13 1.95 8.38
C LEU A 45 -19.25 3.18 8.48
N ASP A 46 -19.86 4.35 8.63
CA ASP A 46 -19.14 5.52 9.12
C ASP A 46 -18.74 5.29 10.59
N GLU A 47 -17.56 5.77 11.01
CA GLU A 47 -17.11 5.68 12.40
C GLU A 47 -18.07 6.32 13.41
N ARG A 48 -18.87 7.29 12.99
CA ARG A 48 -19.90 7.98 13.78
C ARG A 48 -21.30 7.41 13.57
N ASP A 49 -21.47 6.35 12.77
CA ASP A 49 -22.75 5.70 12.56
C ASP A 49 -23.23 5.04 13.86
N GLU A 50 -24.44 5.36 14.32
CA GLU A 50 -25.01 4.81 15.56
C GLU A 50 -25.18 3.28 15.53
N ARG A 51 -25.20 2.67 14.34
CA ARG A 51 -25.27 1.21 14.16
C ARG A 51 -23.96 0.52 14.53
N LEU A 52 -22.82 1.20 14.42
CA LEU A 52 -21.51 0.62 14.71
C LEU A 52 -21.38 0.12 16.17
N PRO A 53 -21.63 0.94 17.22
CA PRO A 53 -21.57 0.44 18.59
C PRO A 53 -22.61 -0.66 18.87
N ARG A 54 -23.80 -0.60 18.23
CA ARG A 54 -24.83 -1.66 18.37
C ARG A 54 -24.39 -2.98 17.75
N LEU A 55 -23.74 -2.93 16.59
CA LEU A 55 -23.19 -4.11 15.92
C LEU A 55 -22.08 -4.74 16.77
N VAL A 56 -21.12 -3.94 17.24
CA VAL A 56 -20.02 -4.43 18.10
C VAL A 56 -20.56 -5.06 19.38
N GLN A 57 -21.54 -4.42 20.02
CA GLN A 57 -22.22 -4.97 21.20
C GLN A 57 -22.89 -6.31 20.89
N LEU A 58 -23.66 -6.39 19.80
CA LEU A 58 -24.34 -7.62 19.38
C LEU A 58 -23.34 -8.77 19.14
N LEU A 59 -22.25 -8.51 18.42
CA LEU A 59 -21.23 -9.52 18.14
C LEU A 59 -20.58 -10.02 19.45
N THR A 60 -20.29 -9.10 20.37
CA THR A 60 -19.74 -9.40 21.70
C THR A 60 -20.70 -10.25 22.53
N GLU A 61 -21.98 -9.86 22.65
CA GLU A 61 -23.01 -10.59 23.39
C GLU A 61 -23.23 -12.01 22.86
N ARG A 62 -22.98 -12.22 21.57
CA ARG A 62 -23.11 -13.52 20.90
C ARG A 62 -21.81 -14.32 20.88
N GLY A 63 -20.71 -13.78 21.40
CA GLY A 63 -19.39 -14.43 21.37
C GLY A 63 -18.87 -14.67 19.96
N ILE A 64 -19.26 -13.83 19.00
CA ILE A 64 -18.82 -13.91 17.60
C ILE A 64 -17.58 -13.04 17.44
N SER A 65 -16.48 -13.61 16.95
CA SER A 65 -15.28 -12.84 16.60
C SER A 65 -15.43 -12.13 15.25
N TRP A 66 -14.75 -11.00 15.12
CA TRP A 66 -14.68 -10.22 13.88
C TRP A 66 -13.27 -9.67 13.67
N LEU A 67 -12.99 -9.26 12.44
CA LEU A 67 -11.85 -8.40 12.11
C LEU A 67 -12.38 -6.99 11.87
N GLU A 68 -11.61 -6.00 12.31
CA GLU A 68 -11.93 -4.59 12.13
C GLU A 68 -10.84 -3.89 11.32
N GLY A 69 -11.26 -3.18 10.27
CA GLY A 69 -10.41 -2.28 9.50
C GLY A 69 -10.98 -0.88 9.48
N ARG A 70 -10.15 0.14 9.61
CA ARG A 70 -10.53 1.55 9.56
C ARG A 70 -9.78 2.24 8.43
N HIS A 71 -10.51 2.94 7.58
CA HIS A 71 -9.97 3.62 6.41
C HIS A 71 -10.51 5.03 6.31
N ASP A 72 -9.63 6.02 6.17
CA ASP A 72 -10.06 7.37 5.87
C ASP A 72 -10.48 7.48 4.40
N ARG A 73 -11.59 8.16 4.15
CA ARG A 73 -12.06 8.58 2.83
C ARG A 73 -11.89 10.08 2.68
N PHE A 74 -11.38 10.44 1.52
CA PHE A 74 -11.06 11.81 1.12
C PHE A 74 -11.82 12.16 -0.14
N THR A 75 -12.24 13.41 -0.23
CA THR A 75 -12.77 14.00 -1.46
C THR A 75 -11.65 14.30 -2.45
N ASP A 76 -11.98 14.49 -3.73
CA ASP A 76 -10.97 14.89 -4.72
C ASP A 76 -10.32 16.23 -4.35
N ASP A 77 -11.10 17.22 -3.88
CA ASP A 77 -10.59 18.51 -3.39
C ASP A 77 -9.55 18.33 -2.26
N GLU A 78 -9.79 17.40 -1.32
CA GLU A 78 -8.84 17.10 -0.24
C GLU A 78 -7.56 16.43 -0.76
N LEU A 79 -7.66 15.59 -1.80
CA LEU A 79 -6.50 14.95 -2.41
C LEU A 79 -5.70 15.92 -3.28
N GLU A 80 -6.37 16.84 -3.98
CA GLU A 80 -5.74 17.89 -4.79
C GLU A 80 -5.05 18.96 -3.95
N ALA A 81 -5.61 19.28 -2.77
CA ALA A 81 -5.04 20.25 -1.85
C ALA A 81 -3.84 19.70 -1.04
N ALA A 82 -3.64 18.38 -1.01
CA ALA A 82 -2.57 17.76 -0.26
C ALA A 82 -1.19 17.97 -0.93
N PRO A 83 -0.13 18.25 -0.18
CA PRO A 83 1.19 18.48 -0.78
C PRO A 83 1.83 17.18 -1.30
N LEU A 84 1.58 16.05 -0.65
CA LEU A 84 1.88 14.71 -1.13
C LEU A 84 0.75 13.74 -0.78
N LEU A 85 0.73 12.62 -1.48
CA LEU A 85 -0.20 11.52 -1.33
C LEU A 85 0.62 10.23 -1.18
N ILE A 86 0.29 9.40 -0.21
CA ILE A 86 0.76 8.02 -0.18
C ILE A 86 0.07 7.29 -1.33
N MET A 87 0.87 6.66 -2.18
CA MET A 87 0.38 5.73 -3.18
C MET A 87 0.17 4.37 -2.52
N SER A 88 -1.08 4.03 -2.24
CA SER A 88 -1.48 2.71 -1.77
C SER A 88 -2.13 1.94 -2.92
N TYR A 89 -2.17 0.62 -2.83
CA TYR A 89 -2.57 -0.21 -3.95
C TYR A 89 -3.37 -1.43 -3.50
N ASP A 90 -4.18 -1.92 -4.43
CA ASP A 90 -4.97 -3.12 -4.29
C ASP A 90 -4.04 -4.33 -4.28
N VAL A 91 -4.12 -5.11 -3.20
CA VAL A 91 -3.37 -6.36 -3.03
C VAL A 91 -3.63 -7.37 -4.15
N ASN A 92 -4.79 -7.29 -4.84
CA ASN A 92 -5.12 -8.15 -5.97
C ASN A 92 -4.39 -7.76 -7.27
N ALA A 93 -3.71 -6.61 -7.28
CA ALA A 93 -2.86 -6.14 -8.39
C ALA A 93 -1.38 -6.51 -8.22
N ARG A 94 -1.05 -7.32 -7.20
CA ARG A 94 0.34 -7.71 -6.89
C ARG A 94 0.85 -8.79 -7.83
N VAL A 95 2.00 -8.52 -8.46
CA VAL A 95 2.82 -9.52 -9.13
C VAL A 95 4.03 -9.86 -8.26
N PHE A 96 4.30 -11.14 -8.04
CA PHE A 96 5.48 -11.53 -7.28
C PHE A 96 6.74 -11.08 -8.01
N GLY A 97 7.68 -10.47 -7.29
CA GLY A 97 8.89 -9.90 -7.85
C GLY A 97 9.97 -9.72 -6.81
N GLY A 98 11.08 -9.06 -7.17
CA GLY A 98 12.15 -8.75 -6.22
C GLY A 98 13.24 -9.82 -6.16
N PRO A 99 13.98 -9.94 -5.05
CA PRO A 99 15.25 -10.67 -5.03
C PRO A 99 15.11 -12.19 -5.20
N ARG A 100 14.02 -12.78 -4.70
CA ARG A 100 13.70 -14.21 -4.82
C ARG A 100 13.49 -14.70 -6.25
N VAL A 101 13.30 -13.78 -7.19
CA VAL A 101 13.19 -14.08 -8.62
C VAL A 101 14.35 -13.48 -9.42
N GLY A 102 15.43 -13.05 -8.76
CA GLY A 102 16.68 -12.65 -9.41
C GLY A 102 16.93 -11.14 -9.49
N THR A 103 16.11 -10.30 -8.86
CA THR A 103 16.44 -8.86 -8.72
C THR A 103 17.63 -8.69 -7.78
N THR A 104 18.66 -7.98 -8.22
CA THR A 104 19.92 -7.82 -7.46
C THR A 104 19.98 -6.48 -6.75
N TYR A 105 20.64 -6.46 -5.60
CA TYR A 105 20.81 -5.28 -4.75
C TYR A 105 22.28 -5.12 -4.35
N ASP A 106 22.72 -3.88 -4.24
CA ASP A 106 23.95 -3.48 -3.57
C ASP A 106 23.63 -3.22 -2.10
N MET A 107 24.27 -4.01 -1.24
CA MET A 107 24.07 -3.99 0.21
C MET A 107 25.13 -3.18 0.96
N SER A 108 26.11 -2.58 0.25
CA SER A 108 27.27 -1.93 0.88
C SER A 108 26.92 -0.77 1.83
N GLU A 109 25.82 -0.06 1.57
CA GLU A 109 25.30 1.02 2.42
C GLU A 109 24.02 0.62 3.17
N ALA A 110 23.56 -0.62 3.00
CA ALA A 110 22.36 -1.12 3.65
C ALA A 110 22.64 -1.42 5.14
N CYS A 111 21.59 -1.36 5.95
CA CYS A 111 21.68 -1.86 7.31
C CYS A 111 21.91 -3.39 7.29
N GLU A 112 23.02 -3.86 7.86
CA GLU A 112 23.39 -5.28 7.88
C GLU A 112 22.33 -6.18 8.55
N ARG A 113 21.50 -5.63 9.43
CA ARG A 113 20.47 -6.39 10.15
C ARG A 113 19.15 -6.52 9.39
N CYS A 114 18.69 -5.47 8.72
CA CYS A 114 17.35 -5.44 8.11
C CYS A 114 17.35 -5.18 6.60
N GLY A 115 18.51 -4.89 6.00
CA GLY A 115 18.62 -4.53 4.59
C GLY A 115 18.12 -3.14 4.22
N ALA A 116 17.53 -2.38 5.17
CA ALA A 116 17.03 -1.04 4.87
C ALA A 116 18.15 -0.14 4.31
N GLY A 117 17.87 0.53 3.20
CA GLY A 117 18.86 1.30 2.43
C GLY A 117 19.55 0.51 1.31
N ALA A 118 19.24 -0.78 1.12
CA ALA A 118 19.70 -1.55 -0.01
C ALA A 118 19.34 -0.87 -1.34
N ARG A 119 20.33 -0.77 -2.22
CA ARG A 119 20.18 -0.12 -3.52
C ARG A 119 20.06 -1.17 -4.61
N GLN A 120 18.87 -1.34 -5.16
CA GLN A 120 18.70 -2.25 -6.31
C GLN A 120 19.65 -1.85 -7.47
N THR A 121 20.32 -2.84 -8.05
CA THR A 121 21.38 -2.67 -9.07
C THR A 121 21.01 -3.20 -10.46
N SER A 122 19.98 -4.04 -10.57
CA SER A 122 19.51 -4.58 -11.84
C SER A 122 18.10 -4.11 -12.17
N ALA A 123 17.58 -4.58 -13.31
CA ALA A 123 16.17 -4.49 -13.66
C ALA A 123 15.29 -5.18 -12.62
N MET A 124 14.02 -4.77 -12.51
CA MET A 124 13.07 -5.52 -11.70
C MET A 124 12.75 -6.83 -12.39
N ILE A 125 12.89 -7.93 -11.66
CA ILE A 125 12.47 -9.25 -12.12
C ILE A 125 11.17 -9.61 -11.40
N ILE A 126 10.18 -10.08 -12.17
CA ILE A 126 8.90 -10.59 -11.68
C ILE A 126 8.72 -12.06 -12.07
N ASP A 127 7.88 -12.78 -11.35
CA ASP A 127 7.50 -14.14 -11.66
C ASP A 127 6.67 -14.18 -12.96
N GLY A 128 7.10 -14.97 -13.94
CA GLY A 128 6.42 -15.15 -15.21
C GLY A 128 5.04 -15.79 -15.11
N GLU A 129 4.77 -16.57 -14.05
CA GLU A 129 3.44 -17.15 -13.80
C GLU A 129 2.39 -16.07 -13.45
N ASP A 130 2.84 -14.92 -12.95
CA ASP A 130 2.00 -13.80 -12.55
C ASP A 130 1.68 -12.82 -13.70
N LEU A 131 2.14 -13.07 -14.92
CA LEU A 131 1.91 -12.17 -16.06
C LEU A 131 0.43 -11.92 -16.36
N HIS A 132 -0.43 -12.92 -16.15
CA HIS A 132 -1.87 -12.79 -16.34
C HIS A 132 -2.50 -11.69 -15.46
N LYS A 133 -1.87 -11.35 -14.33
CA LYS A 133 -2.34 -10.27 -13.44
C LYS A 133 -2.09 -8.88 -14.00
N LEU A 134 -1.15 -8.75 -14.96
CA LEU A 134 -0.84 -7.48 -15.65
C LEU A 134 -1.78 -7.21 -16.83
N GLU A 135 -2.52 -8.21 -17.31
CA GLU A 135 -3.39 -8.07 -18.48
C GLU A 135 -4.48 -7.01 -18.23
N GLY A 136 -4.61 -6.08 -19.18
CA GLY A 136 -5.57 -4.97 -19.08
C GLY A 136 -5.21 -3.88 -18.07
N ARG A 137 -4.08 -3.99 -17.35
CA ARG A 137 -3.62 -2.98 -16.39
C ARG A 137 -2.60 -2.02 -16.99
N ARG A 138 -2.56 -0.81 -16.43
CA ARG A 138 -1.58 0.23 -16.76
C ARG A 138 -0.50 0.39 -15.68
N ALA A 139 -0.82 -0.06 -14.46
CA ALA A 139 0.08 -0.08 -13.32
C ALA A 139 -0.19 -1.31 -12.45
N ALA A 140 0.83 -1.75 -11.73
CA ALA A 140 0.81 -2.87 -10.80
C ALA A 140 1.89 -2.64 -9.73
N THR A 141 1.98 -3.54 -8.76
CA THR A 141 2.99 -3.47 -7.71
C THR A 141 3.57 -4.84 -7.38
N THR A 142 4.72 -4.87 -6.71
CA THR A 142 5.26 -6.08 -6.09
C THR A 142 4.83 -6.17 -4.61
N PRO A 143 5.03 -7.32 -3.94
CA PRO A 143 4.87 -7.41 -2.48
C PRO A 143 5.80 -6.49 -1.67
N TYR A 144 6.81 -5.90 -2.31
CA TYR A 144 7.81 -5.01 -1.72
C TYR A 144 7.50 -3.53 -2.05
N ASP A 145 6.25 -3.20 -2.36
CA ASP A 145 5.78 -1.87 -2.76
C ASP A 145 6.52 -1.25 -3.96
N ASP A 146 7.24 -2.04 -4.77
CA ASP A 146 7.77 -1.54 -6.03
C ASP A 146 6.62 -1.24 -6.97
N VAL A 147 6.61 -0.05 -7.57
CA VAL A 147 5.58 0.36 -8.53
C VAL A 147 6.01 0.02 -9.95
N LEU A 148 5.18 -0.74 -10.65
CA LEU A 148 5.34 -1.08 -12.06
C LEU A 148 4.33 -0.32 -12.89
N VAL A 149 4.77 0.23 -14.01
CA VAL A 149 3.92 0.94 -14.97
C VAL A 149 4.18 0.43 -16.38
N ASP A 150 3.16 0.41 -17.23
CA ASP A 150 3.36 0.07 -18.63
C ASP A 150 4.20 1.13 -19.35
N GLU A 151 4.80 0.77 -20.48
CA GLU A 151 5.72 1.67 -21.20
C GLU A 151 5.05 2.99 -21.63
N LYS A 152 3.74 2.97 -21.90
CA LYS A 152 2.98 4.18 -22.24
C LYS A 152 2.85 5.13 -21.06
N LEU A 153 2.51 4.64 -19.87
CA LEU A 153 2.40 5.44 -18.66
C LEU A 153 3.79 5.95 -18.23
N ALA A 154 4.83 5.12 -18.34
CA ALA A 154 6.20 5.55 -18.13
C ALA A 154 6.60 6.72 -19.03
N ALA A 155 6.24 6.66 -20.32
CA ALA A 155 6.51 7.74 -21.27
C ALA A 155 5.77 9.03 -20.92
N VAL A 156 4.50 8.95 -20.50
CA VAL A 156 3.72 10.12 -20.04
C VAL A 156 4.35 10.73 -18.79
N LEU A 157 4.71 9.92 -17.80
CA LEU A 157 5.38 10.39 -16.58
C LEU A 157 6.71 11.08 -16.91
N ALA A 158 7.54 10.50 -17.78
CA ALA A 158 8.80 11.09 -18.23
C ALA A 158 8.58 12.43 -18.96
N ALA A 159 7.57 12.52 -19.83
CA ALA A 159 7.27 13.73 -20.58
C ALA A 159 6.60 14.84 -19.75
N SER A 160 6.00 14.49 -18.60
CA SER A 160 5.30 15.45 -17.72
C SER A 160 6.22 16.44 -16.99
N GLY A 161 7.54 16.21 -17.02
CA GLY A 161 8.52 16.95 -16.22
C GLY A 161 8.38 16.72 -14.72
N ALA A 162 7.73 15.63 -14.29
CA ALA A 162 7.70 15.22 -12.89
C ALA A 162 9.12 14.88 -12.41
N THR A 163 9.45 15.38 -11.22
CA THR A 163 10.78 15.26 -10.60
C THR A 163 10.86 14.08 -9.62
N GLY A 164 12.08 13.66 -9.28
CA GLY A 164 12.28 12.64 -8.24
C GLY A 164 12.02 11.20 -8.70
N LEU A 165 11.95 10.95 -10.01
CA LEU A 165 11.68 9.63 -10.57
C LEU A 165 12.71 9.21 -11.61
N SER A 166 12.90 7.91 -11.72
CA SER A 166 13.64 7.23 -12.78
C SER A 166 12.94 5.93 -13.14
N PHE A 167 13.36 5.31 -14.23
CA PHE A 167 12.77 4.06 -14.71
C PHE A 167 13.81 2.97 -14.87
N ARG A 168 13.43 1.73 -14.56
CA ARG A 168 14.21 0.53 -14.85
C ARG A 168 13.40 -0.44 -15.69
N GLY A 169 14.09 -1.30 -16.43
CA GLY A 169 13.44 -2.38 -17.17
C GLY A 169 12.75 -3.35 -16.22
N VAL A 170 11.72 -4.03 -16.72
CA VAL A 170 11.06 -5.15 -16.04
C VAL A 170 11.21 -6.39 -16.90
N PHE A 171 11.57 -7.51 -16.27
CA PHE A 171 11.67 -8.82 -16.92
C PHE A 171 10.79 -9.83 -16.19
N ALA A 172 10.16 -10.73 -16.94
CA ALA A 172 9.53 -11.92 -16.40
C ALA A 172 10.52 -13.08 -16.36
N ALA A 173 10.66 -13.73 -15.20
CA ALA A 173 11.43 -14.94 -15.04
C ALA A 173 10.53 -16.17 -15.23
N PHE A 174 10.95 -17.09 -16.09
CA PHE A 174 10.34 -18.41 -16.22
C PHE A 174 11.38 -19.47 -15.92
N GLU A 175 11.05 -20.45 -15.07
CA GLU A 175 11.94 -21.52 -14.61
C GLU A 175 12.75 -22.17 -15.76
N LYS A 176 12.12 -22.35 -16.94
CA LYS A 176 12.72 -23.05 -18.09
C LYS A 176 13.05 -22.18 -19.30
N ARG A 177 12.65 -20.91 -19.31
CA ARG A 177 12.79 -20.02 -20.48
C ARG A 177 13.69 -18.82 -20.22
N GLY A 178 14.25 -18.70 -19.00
CA GLY A 178 15.07 -17.56 -18.62
C GLY A 178 14.23 -16.30 -18.46
N HIS A 179 14.85 -15.14 -18.68
CA HIS A 179 14.22 -13.83 -18.49
C HIS A 179 13.73 -13.25 -19.82
N ILE A 180 12.49 -12.77 -19.85
CA ILE A 180 11.89 -12.10 -21.00
C ILE A 180 11.63 -10.65 -20.63
N GLN A 181 12.16 -9.71 -21.42
CA GLN A 181 11.89 -8.28 -21.22
C GLN A 181 10.42 -7.97 -21.50
N LEU A 182 9.78 -7.24 -20.59
CA LEU A 182 8.40 -6.82 -20.72
C LEU A 182 8.32 -5.35 -21.20
N PRO A 183 7.22 -4.94 -21.87
CA PRO A 183 6.93 -3.54 -22.16
C PRO A 183 6.42 -2.79 -20.92
N TRP A 184 7.13 -2.98 -19.80
CA TRP A 184 6.85 -2.45 -18.48
C TRP A 184 8.12 -1.83 -17.90
N ARG A 185 7.93 -0.85 -17.03
CA ARG A 185 9.00 -0.14 -16.33
C ARG A 185 8.72 -0.16 -14.83
N GLN A 186 9.76 -0.38 -14.03
CA GLN A 186 9.69 -0.08 -12.60
C GLN A 186 9.85 1.43 -12.45
N LEU A 187 8.92 2.08 -11.76
CA LEU A 187 9.03 3.45 -11.30
C LEU A 187 9.92 3.47 -10.05
N CYS A 188 11.03 4.19 -10.10
CA CYS A 188 11.97 4.29 -8.99
C CYS A 188 12.01 5.72 -8.47
N ALA A 189 11.68 5.93 -7.21
CA ALA A 189 11.90 7.22 -6.55
C ALA A 189 13.40 7.49 -6.39
N THR A 190 13.83 8.73 -6.64
CA THR A 190 15.22 9.18 -6.47
C THR A 190 15.39 10.10 -5.26
N HIS A 191 14.32 10.30 -4.48
CA HIS A 191 14.32 11.13 -3.29
C HIS A 191 13.64 10.40 -2.14
N THR A 192 14.28 10.43 -0.96
CA THR A 192 13.73 9.90 0.29
C THR A 192 13.41 11.09 1.19
N MET A 193 12.19 11.14 1.71
CA MET A 193 11.79 12.17 2.68
C MET A 193 12.62 12.04 3.97
N PRO A 194 12.69 13.09 4.80
CA PRO A 194 13.12 12.95 6.19
C PRO A 194 12.24 11.96 6.98
N PRO A 195 12.61 11.59 8.22
CA PRO A 195 11.72 10.82 9.10
C PRO A 195 10.39 11.55 9.35
N MET A 196 9.30 10.79 9.37
CA MET A 196 7.96 11.31 9.65
C MET A 196 7.86 11.86 11.08
N SER A 197 6.92 12.79 11.30
CA SER A 197 6.62 13.33 12.61
C SER A 197 6.04 12.25 13.53
N PRO A 198 6.38 12.25 14.84
CA PRO A 198 5.76 11.37 15.83
C PRO A 198 4.26 11.63 16.03
N ARG A 199 3.70 12.69 15.41
CA ARG A 199 2.26 12.96 15.35
C ARG A 199 1.52 12.07 14.34
N SER A 200 2.24 11.29 13.55
CA SER A 200 1.65 10.30 12.65
C SER A 200 0.88 9.24 13.43
N THR A 201 -0.22 8.74 12.88
CA THR A 201 -1.05 7.70 13.53
C THR A 201 -1.20 6.49 12.62
N GLY A 202 -1.60 5.34 13.18
CA GLY A 202 -1.77 4.10 12.43
C GLY A 202 -0.45 3.56 11.88
N ILE A 203 0.62 3.81 12.64
CA ILE A 203 1.97 3.29 12.41
C ILE A 203 2.50 2.86 13.77
N VAL A 204 2.82 1.58 13.90
CA VAL A 204 3.31 1.01 15.15
C VAL A 204 4.71 0.46 14.92
N PRO A 205 5.67 0.77 15.80
CA PRO A 205 6.90 0.00 15.87
C PRO A 205 6.53 -1.41 16.33
N ASP A 206 6.92 -2.43 15.57
CA ASP A 206 6.82 -3.83 15.97
C ASP A 206 8.22 -4.32 16.33
N ASP A 207 8.94 -4.93 15.39
CA ASP A 207 10.36 -5.31 15.54
C ASP A 207 11.32 -4.22 15.04
N LEU A 208 11.31 -3.06 15.72
CA LEU A 208 12.11 -1.91 15.30
C LEU A 208 13.61 -2.24 15.26
N CYS A 209 14.21 -2.09 14.07
CA CYS A 209 15.65 -2.31 13.89
C CYS A 209 16.46 -1.20 14.58
N SER A 210 17.71 -1.50 14.96
CA SER A 210 18.62 -0.53 15.59
C SER A 210 18.95 0.68 14.72
N CYS A 211 18.87 0.54 13.39
CA CYS A 211 18.99 1.66 12.43
C CYS A 211 17.76 2.58 12.44
N ARG A 212 16.67 2.18 13.12
CA ARG A 212 15.38 2.87 13.24
C ARG A 212 14.61 3.09 11.94
N ARG A 213 15.12 2.61 10.81
CA ARG A 213 14.47 2.74 9.50
C ARG A 213 13.39 1.69 9.26
N SER A 214 13.49 0.52 9.86
CA SER A 214 12.64 -0.65 9.56
C SER A 214 12.01 -1.23 10.82
N GLY A 215 10.94 -1.99 10.64
CA GLY A 215 10.14 -2.60 11.72
C GLY A 215 8.90 -1.77 12.04
N PHE A 216 8.31 -1.15 11.02
CA PHE A 216 7.06 -0.41 11.13
C PHE A 216 5.92 -1.21 10.48
N ASP A 217 4.79 -1.30 11.18
CA ASP A 217 3.56 -1.87 10.65
C ASP A 217 2.42 -0.83 10.66
N THR A 218 1.39 -1.07 9.85
CA THR A 218 0.17 -0.25 9.79
C THR A 218 -1.04 -1.10 10.14
N PRO A 219 -1.39 -1.22 11.44
CA PRO A 219 -2.49 -2.06 11.88
C PRO A 219 -3.80 -1.53 11.29
N SER A 220 -4.66 -2.46 10.84
CA SER A 220 -5.90 -2.08 10.14
C SER A 220 -6.88 -1.35 11.04
N GLU A 221 -6.81 -1.53 12.37
CA GLU A 221 -7.72 -0.93 13.35
C GLU A 221 -7.51 0.57 13.55
N ILE A 222 -6.36 1.12 13.13
CA ILE A 222 -6.03 2.54 13.30
C ILE A 222 -5.68 3.12 11.93
N PRO A 223 -6.44 4.11 11.42
CA PRO A 223 -6.15 4.70 10.12
C PRO A 223 -4.72 5.26 10.05
N THR A 224 -3.98 4.84 9.03
CA THR A 224 -2.65 5.39 8.73
C THR A 224 -2.78 6.85 8.30
N ARG A 225 -2.16 7.76 9.05
CA ARG A 225 -2.12 9.20 8.77
C ARG A 225 -0.69 9.67 8.94
N LEU A 226 0.02 9.86 7.83
CA LEU A 226 1.39 10.38 7.87
C LEU A 226 1.39 11.88 8.09
N VAL A 227 2.27 12.33 8.97
CA VAL A 227 2.47 13.74 9.29
C VAL A 227 3.94 14.09 9.07
N TYR A 228 4.19 15.20 8.39
CA TYR A 228 5.52 15.79 8.22
C TYR A 228 5.55 17.24 8.72
N ARG A 229 6.75 17.77 8.99
CA ARG A 229 6.92 19.18 9.35
C ARG A 229 6.94 20.03 8.09
N ALA A 230 6.50 21.27 8.17
CA ALA A 230 6.57 22.22 7.06
C ALA A 230 8.02 22.40 6.54
N ALA A 231 9.02 22.37 7.43
CA ALA A 231 10.42 22.48 7.07
C ALA A 231 10.93 21.31 6.18
N ASP A 232 10.32 20.12 6.31
CA ASP A 232 10.68 18.94 5.50
C ASP A 232 10.28 19.12 4.02
N PHE A 233 9.51 20.16 3.68
CA PHE A 233 8.94 20.40 2.33
C PHE A 233 9.83 21.24 1.41
N THR A 234 10.99 21.68 1.87
CA THR A 234 11.86 22.59 1.10
C THR A 234 12.45 21.95 -0.17
N GLU A 235 12.72 20.64 -0.16
CA GLU A 235 13.36 19.92 -1.28
C GLU A 235 12.53 18.77 -1.86
N ILE A 236 11.21 18.76 -1.59
CA ILE A 236 10.34 17.68 -2.07
C ILE A 236 10.35 17.57 -3.59
N ARG A 237 10.13 16.35 -4.06
CA ARG A 237 9.97 16.03 -5.47
C ARG A 237 8.54 15.61 -5.77
N ASP A 238 8.22 15.43 -7.05
CA ASP A 238 6.93 14.89 -7.45
C ASP A 238 6.77 13.41 -7.07
N VAL A 239 7.87 12.67 -7.00
CA VAL A 239 7.94 11.28 -6.55
C VAL A 239 9.01 11.15 -5.47
N ASN A 240 8.61 10.65 -4.31
CA ASN A 240 9.45 10.44 -3.15
C ASN A 240 9.13 9.07 -2.54
N VAL A 241 9.93 8.66 -1.56
CA VAL A 241 9.61 7.55 -0.67
C VAL A 241 9.77 7.96 0.79
N THR A 242 9.06 7.28 1.69
CA THR A 242 9.22 7.46 3.14
C THR A 242 10.64 7.09 3.58
N TRP A 243 11.09 7.70 4.67
CA TRP A 243 12.33 7.29 5.33
C TRP A 243 12.16 5.94 6.04
N GLU A 244 10.97 5.72 6.59
CA GLU A 244 10.50 4.51 7.25
C GLU A 244 10.20 3.41 6.24
N TRP A 245 10.55 2.20 6.62
CA TRP A 245 10.40 0.96 5.86
C TRP A 245 9.40 0.07 6.60
N PHE A 246 8.39 -0.37 5.86
CA PHE A 246 7.22 -1.07 6.34
C PHE A 246 7.26 -2.54 5.96
N GLY A 247 6.50 -3.34 6.70
CA GLY A 247 6.37 -4.78 6.47
C GLY A 247 7.49 -5.60 7.10
N ASP A 248 7.34 -6.91 6.98
CA ASP A 248 8.24 -7.88 7.59
C ASP A 248 9.63 -7.83 6.96
N THR A 249 10.65 -8.01 7.80
CA THR A 249 12.03 -8.18 7.34
C THR A 249 12.55 -9.56 7.70
N HIS A 250 13.11 -10.25 6.72
CA HIS A 250 13.88 -11.46 6.91
C HIS A 250 15.14 -11.38 6.04
N TYR A 251 16.28 -11.08 6.65
CA TYR A 251 17.56 -10.99 5.97
C TYR A 251 18.63 -11.66 6.82
N GLU A 252 19.18 -12.78 6.33
CA GLU A 252 20.22 -13.56 7.00
C GLU A 252 21.58 -13.41 6.32
N GLY A 253 21.77 -12.33 5.54
CA GLY A 253 23.00 -12.06 4.80
C GLY A 253 22.99 -12.53 3.34
N ASP A 254 22.01 -13.33 2.94
CA ASP A 254 21.76 -13.69 1.54
C ASP A 254 20.62 -12.83 0.97
N VAL A 255 20.92 -12.12 -0.12
CA VAL A 255 19.92 -11.31 -0.83
C VAL A 255 18.90 -12.20 -1.53
N GLY A 256 19.31 -13.36 -2.06
CA GLY A 256 18.45 -14.23 -2.87
C GLY A 256 17.20 -14.71 -2.13
N ASP A 257 17.30 -14.95 -0.83
CA ASP A 257 16.19 -15.40 0.01
C ASP A 257 15.53 -14.29 0.83
N ALA A 258 16.05 -13.05 0.72
CA ALA A 258 15.65 -11.94 1.56
C ALA A 258 14.17 -11.56 1.38
N LEU A 259 13.53 -11.23 2.49
CA LEU A 259 12.32 -10.42 2.55
C LEU A 259 12.75 -9.04 3.07
N PHE A 260 12.80 -8.06 2.17
CA PHE A 260 13.07 -6.68 2.57
C PHE A 260 11.77 -6.00 2.99
N ALA A 261 11.84 -5.16 4.02
CA ALA A 261 10.84 -4.13 4.22
C ALA A 261 10.91 -3.15 3.05
N TYR A 262 9.92 -2.28 2.95
CA TYR A 262 9.79 -1.37 1.81
C TYR A 262 9.38 0.03 2.26
N PRO A 263 9.95 1.08 1.68
CA PRO A 263 9.44 2.41 1.92
C PRO A 263 8.17 2.63 1.08
N ARG A 264 7.25 3.47 1.54
CA ARG A 264 6.04 3.81 0.79
C ARG A 264 6.31 4.93 -0.19
N PHE A 265 5.72 4.84 -1.39
CA PHE A 265 5.76 5.94 -2.36
C PHE A 265 4.89 7.11 -1.89
N LEU A 266 5.46 8.31 -1.98
CA LEU A 266 4.80 9.58 -1.71
C LEU A 266 4.87 10.45 -2.97
N VAL A 267 3.71 10.80 -3.53
CA VAL A 267 3.65 11.53 -4.81
C VAL A 267 2.81 12.79 -4.73
N THR A 268 3.12 13.78 -5.56
CA THR A 268 2.28 14.98 -5.66
C THR A 268 0.93 14.67 -6.33
N PRO A 269 -0.12 15.49 -6.12
CA PRO A 269 -1.39 15.35 -6.83
C PRO A 269 -1.22 15.34 -8.35
N LYS A 270 -0.21 16.05 -8.89
CA LYS A 270 0.18 16.00 -10.31
C LYS A 270 0.39 14.57 -10.81
N VAL A 271 1.16 13.76 -10.07
CA VAL A 271 1.44 12.36 -10.45
C VAL A 271 0.20 11.50 -10.32
N ARG A 272 -0.63 11.71 -9.28
CA ARG A 272 -1.93 11.05 -9.16
C ARG A 272 -2.79 11.32 -10.39
N CYS A 273 -2.91 12.58 -10.84
CA CYS A 273 -3.71 12.91 -12.03
C CYS A 273 -3.20 12.18 -13.27
N ILE A 274 -1.88 12.08 -13.48
CA ILE A 274 -1.31 11.29 -14.59
C ILE A 274 -1.74 9.82 -14.55
N PHE A 275 -1.78 9.21 -13.35
CA PHE A 275 -2.27 7.84 -13.18
C PHE A 275 -3.77 7.72 -13.51
N LEU A 276 -4.59 8.65 -13.01
CA LEU A 276 -6.03 8.67 -13.26
C LEU A 276 -6.37 8.90 -14.74
N ASP A 277 -5.72 9.87 -15.39
CA ASP A 277 -5.89 10.17 -16.81
C ASP A 277 -5.48 9.00 -17.70
N ALA A 278 -4.52 8.18 -17.25
CA ALA A 278 -4.13 6.95 -17.92
C ALA A 278 -5.12 5.79 -17.71
N GLY A 279 -6.17 5.98 -16.90
CA GLY A 279 -7.16 4.97 -16.56
C GLY A 279 -6.65 3.92 -15.57
N VAL A 280 -5.65 4.25 -14.74
CA VAL A 280 -5.16 3.35 -13.70
C VAL A 280 -6.26 3.17 -12.64
N THR A 281 -6.55 1.91 -12.31
CA THR A 281 -7.45 1.52 -11.22
C THR A 281 -6.71 0.64 -10.22
N GLY A 282 -7.30 0.40 -9.04
CA GLY A 282 -6.68 -0.42 -8.00
C GLY A 282 -5.55 0.28 -7.24
N PHE A 283 -5.56 1.62 -7.22
CA PHE A 283 -4.71 2.43 -6.36
C PHE A 283 -5.60 3.31 -5.47
N ASP A 284 -5.24 3.38 -4.20
CA ASP A 284 -5.80 4.27 -3.20
C ASP A 284 -4.80 5.38 -2.88
N TRP A 285 -5.32 6.55 -2.52
CA TRP A 285 -4.51 7.74 -2.29
C TRP A 285 -4.81 8.28 -0.90
N LEU A 286 -3.78 8.42 -0.07
CA LEU A 286 -3.92 8.94 1.29
C LEU A 286 -3.14 10.26 1.40
N PRO A 287 -3.79 11.39 1.69
CA PRO A 287 -3.10 12.65 1.81
C PRO A 287 -2.22 12.66 3.06
N ILE A 288 -1.00 13.18 2.91
CA ILE A 288 -0.17 13.48 4.06
C ILE A 288 -0.67 14.78 4.72
N ARG A 289 -0.39 14.92 6.01
CA ARG A 289 -0.62 16.18 6.73
C ARG A 289 0.70 16.89 6.97
N VAL A 290 0.67 18.21 6.85
CA VAL A 290 1.81 19.07 7.20
C VAL A 290 1.46 19.86 8.44
N VAL A 291 2.39 19.93 9.38
CA VAL A 291 2.25 20.69 10.62
C VAL A 291 3.43 21.65 10.77
N GLU A 292 3.17 22.78 11.42
CA GLU A 292 4.25 23.61 11.97
C GLU A 292 4.96 22.86 13.11
N ASP A 293 6.23 23.19 13.34
CA ASP A 293 7.06 22.60 14.41
C ASP A 293 6.49 22.80 15.82
#